data_AF-A0AAW1MF60-F1
#
_entry.id   AF-A0AAW1MF60-F1
#
_cell.length_a   1.000
_cell.length_b   1.000
_cell.length_c   1.000
_cell.angle_alpha   90.00
_cell.angle_beta   90.00
_cell.angle_gamma   90.00
#
_symmetry.space_group_name_H-M   'P 1'
#
loop_
_entity.id
_entity.type
_entity.pdbx_description
1 polymer ?
#
loop_
_entity_poly.entity_id
_entity_poly.type
_entity_poly.pdbx_seq_one_letter_code
_entity_poly.pdbx_strand_id
1 'polypeptide(L)'
;MGFNVKPLLTLRLYEDDRDAEQELVHRYILQELMKNHSKSAAIKLTAKQLGIGERTVWDIVKEIDSIGNPSSPPKKRSRTTIYDDLDEGQKSAIRRHVHSFFLRNELPTCTKILDVVNADDTLPELKRTTLWKVLKKLGFKWEKRSRNNMLIERQDIILWRRRYLNSIRKFRSEGRKIYYLYETWVNAGHTKQNVWKDTTVHSARQALLEG
;
A
#
# COMPACT_ATOMS: atom_id res chain seq x y z
N MET A 1 10.02 54.63 2.04
CA MET A 1 10.76 53.53 1.39
C MET A 1 9.81 52.35 1.24
N GLY A 2 9.36 52.08 0.01
CA GLY A 2 8.37 51.05 -0.27
C GLY A 2 8.99 49.66 -0.29
N PHE A 3 8.47 48.74 0.52
CA PHE A 3 8.77 47.32 0.39
C PHE A 3 7.86 46.75 -0.69
N ASN A 4 8.48 46.33 -1.79
CA ASN A 4 7.84 45.68 -2.92
C ASN A 4 7.37 44.27 -2.49
N VAL A 5 6.07 44.11 -2.25
CA VAL A 5 5.46 42.81 -1.98
C VAL A 5 5.21 42.12 -3.33
N LYS A 6 6.11 41.22 -3.72
CA LYS A 6 5.85 40.30 -4.83
C LYS A 6 4.58 39.48 -4.51
N PRO A 7 3.70 39.22 -5.49
CA PRO A 7 2.55 38.36 -5.27
C PRO A 7 3.05 36.92 -5.13
N LEU A 8 2.91 36.33 -3.94
CA LEU A 8 3.23 34.92 -3.70
C LEU A 8 2.10 34.03 -4.23
N LEU A 9 1.90 34.05 -5.54
CA LEU A 9 1.41 32.89 -6.28
C LEU A 9 2.57 31.88 -6.30
N THR A 10 2.59 30.97 -5.32
CA THR A 10 3.19 29.61 -5.31
C THR A 10 3.58 29.17 -3.89
N LEU A 11 2.58 29.01 -3.02
CA LEU A 11 2.66 28.01 -1.95
C LEU A 11 1.68 26.90 -2.31
N ARG A 12 2.09 26.11 -3.32
CA ARG A 12 1.46 24.82 -3.65
C ARG A 12 2.44 23.66 -3.42
N LEU A 13 3.26 23.80 -2.39
CA LEU A 13 4.14 22.74 -1.91
C LEU A 13 4.13 22.87 -0.38
N TYR A 14 3.80 21.76 0.30
CA TYR A 14 3.56 21.58 1.74
C TYR A 14 2.11 21.75 2.21
N GLU A 15 1.27 20.76 1.86
CA GLU A 15 -0.09 20.58 2.38
C GLU A 15 -0.15 19.97 3.81
N ASP A 16 0.99 19.86 4.53
CA ASP A 16 1.04 19.17 5.85
C ASP A 16 1.52 20.01 7.05
N ASP A 17 1.99 21.25 6.85
CA ASP A 17 2.57 22.08 7.92
C ASP A 17 1.56 23.12 8.45
N ARG A 18 0.48 22.65 9.08
CA ARG A 18 -0.51 23.51 9.77
C ARG A 18 0.10 24.36 10.89
N ASP A 19 1.26 23.97 11.38
CA ASP A 19 2.07 24.68 12.36
C ASP A 19 2.57 26.02 11.78
N ALA A 20 2.93 26.03 10.48
CA ALA A 20 3.39 27.22 9.78
C ALA A 20 2.24 28.22 9.51
N GLU A 21 1.02 27.73 9.30
CA GLU A 21 -0.16 28.58 9.14
C GLU A 21 -0.50 29.35 10.43
N GLN A 22 -0.44 28.69 11.59
CA GLN A 22 -0.69 29.33 12.89
C GLN A 22 0.38 30.39 13.24
N GLU A 23 1.65 30.11 12.95
CA GLU A 23 2.74 31.05 13.18
C GLU A 23 2.63 32.29 12.27
N LEU A 24 2.18 32.11 11.02
CA LEU A 24 1.93 33.20 10.08
C LEU A 24 0.76 34.10 10.54
N VAL A 25 -0.34 33.48 10.99
CA VAL A 25 -1.49 34.19 11.58
C VAL A 25 -1.03 35.00 12.79
N HIS A 26 -0.25 34.42 13.69
CA HIS A 26 0.28 35.10 14.87
C HIS A 26 1.14 36.32 14.52
N ARG A 27 2.10 36.16 13.60
CA ARG A 27 2.98 37.25 13.14
C ARG A 27 2.18 38.42 12.55
N TYR A 28 1.15 38.11 11.76
CA TYR A 28 0.32 39.13 11.13
C TYR A 28 -0.55 39.87 12.16
N ILE A 29 -1.14 39.16 13.13
CA ILE A 29 -1.94 39.79 14.19
C ILE A 29 -1.08 40.72 15.05
N LEU A 30 0.13 40.33 15.43
CA LEU A 30 1.06 41.21 16.16
C LEU A 30 1.37 42.48 15.36
N GLN A 31 1.60 42.35 14.05
CA GLN A 31 1.85 43.49 13.17
C GLN A 31 0.64 44.44 13.10
N GLU A 32 -0.59 43.92 13.08
CA GLU A 32 -1.81 44.74 13.05
C GLU A 32 -2.14 45.36 14.42
N LEU A 33 -1.83 44.67 15.53
CA LEU A 33 -1.98 45.21 16.88
C LEU A 33 -0.97 46.34 17.17
N MET A 34 0.26 46.23 16.64
CA MET A 34 1.28 47.29 16.71
C MET A 34 0.89 48.57 15.96
N LYS A 35 -0.09 48.51 15.05
CA LYS A 35 -0.65 49.67 14.34
C LYS A 35 -1.78 50.37 15.14
N ASN A 36 -1.93 50.06 16.43
CA ASN A 36 -2.94 50.60 17.35
C ASN A 36 -4.40 50.35 16.93
N HIS A 37 -4.65 49.29 16.16
CA HIS A 37 -6.02 48.84 15.88
C HIS A 37 -6.62 48.15 17.11
N SER A 38 -7.92 48.37 17.37
CA SER A 38 -8.67 47.59 18.38
C SER A 38 -8.56 46.09 18.05
N LYS A 39 -8.48 45.22 19.07
CA LYS A 39 -8.35 43.75 18.90
C LYS A 39 -9.35 43.18 17.90
N SER A 40 -10.60 43.66 17.91
CA SER A 40 -11.64 43.22 16.96
C SER A 40 -11.35 43.64 15.52
N ALA A 41 -10.78 44.82 15.30
CA ALA A 41 -10.41 45.30 13.97
C ALA A 41 -9.20 44.52 13.42
N ALA A 42 -8.21 44.23 14.26
CA ALA A 42 -7.05 43.40 13.89
C ALA A 42 -7.49 42.00 13.43
N ILE A 43 -8.42 41.35 14.13
CA ILE A 43 -8.94 40.02 13.77
C ILE A 43 -9.62 40.03 12.39
N LYS A 44 -10.47 41.02 12.12
CA LYS A 44 -11.16 41.14 10.82
C LYS A 44 -10.21 41.38 9.65
N LEU A 45 -9.20 42.23 9.84
CA LEU A 45 -8.19 42.50 8.83
C LEU A 45 -7.33 41.25 8.56
N THR A 46 -6.92 40.55 9.62
CA THR A 46 -6.14 39.31 9.49
C THR A 46 -6.93 38.20 8.79
N ALA A 47 -8.19 38.03 9.15
CA ALA A 47 -9.11 37.09 8.49
C ALA A 47 -9.25 37.40 6.99
N LYS A 48 -9.43 38.68 6.65
CA LYS A 48 -9.56 39.13 5.26
C LYS A 48 -8.27 38.94 4.46
N GLN A 49 -7.11 39.23 5.06
CA GLN A 49 -5.82 39.15 4.36
C GLN A 49 -5.36 37.71 4.15
N LEU A 50 -5.60 36.82 5.13
CA LEU A 50 -5.21 35.42 5.06
C LEU A 50 -6.29 34.52 4.45
N GLY A 51 -7.51 35.03 4.25
CA GLY A 51 -8.63 34.24 3.71
C GLY A 51 -9.17 33.19 4.69
N ILE A 52 -8.96 33.39 5.99
CA ILE A 52 -9.35 32.46 7.07
C ILE A 52 -10.59 33.01 7.78
N GLY A 53 -11.46 32.15 8.31
CA GLY A 53 -12.64 32.58 9.06
C GLY A 53 -12.29 33.39 10.32
N GLU A 54 -13.01 34.49 10.57
CA GLU A 54 -12.80 35.35 11.76
C GLU A 54 -12.82 34.57 13.07
N ARG A 55 -13.66 33.53 13.15
CA ARG A 55 -13.78 32.66 14.33
C ARG A 55 -12.49 31.89 14.60
N THR A 56 -11.86 31.34 13.55
CA THR A 56 -10.59 30.61 13.65
C THR A 56 -9.46 31.52 14.12
N VAL A 57 -9.38 32.74 13.58
CA VAL A 57 -8.40 33.75 14.00
C VAL A 57 -8.61 34.10 15.49
N TRP A 58 -9.86 34.28 15.92
CA TRP A 58 -10.19 34.55 17.32
C TRP A 58 -9.82 33.38 18.25
N ASP A 59 -10.11 32.13 17.87
CA ASP A 59 -9.79 30.94 18.65
C ASP A 59 -8.25 30.79 18.79
N ILE A 60 -7.48 31.06 17.72
CA ILE A 60 -6.00 31.08 17.74
C ILE A 60 -5.48 32.17 18.69
N VAL A 61 -6.00 33.39 18.61
CA VAL A 61 -5.60 34.49 19.52
C VAL A 61 -5.88 34.14 20.97
N LYS A 62 -7.03 33.52 21.25
CA LYS A 62 -7.40 33.09 22.60
C LYS A 62 -6.48 31.99 23.13
N GLU A 63 -6.09 31.06 22.28
CA GLU A 63 -5.14 29.99 22.61
C GLU A 63 -3.76 30.57 22.96
N ILE A 64 -3.31 31.57 22.21
CA ILE A 64 -2.04 32.29 22.45
C ILE A 64 -2.09 33.09 23.76
N ASP A 65 -3.17 33.85 24.00
CA ASP A 65 -3.34 34.64 25.23
C ASP A 65 -3.35 33.74 26.50
N SER A 66 -3.69 32.45 26.36
CA SER A 66 -3.81 31.50 27.49
C SER A 66 -2.59 30.59 27.68
N ILE A 67 -1.94 30.14 26.60
CA ILE A 67 -0.86 29.13 26.63
C ILE A 67 0.51 29.75 26.21
N GLY A 68 0.50 30.95 25.64
CA GLY A 68 1.69 31.70 25.23
C GLY A 68 2.23 31.33 23.84
N ASN A 69 2.06 30.07 23.41
CA ASN A 69 2.43 29.64 22.06
C ASN A 69 1.27 28.86 21.42
N PRO A 70 0.91 29.14 20.15
CA PRO A 70 -0.17 28.42 19.50
C PRO A 70 0.22 26.94 19.34
N SER A 71 -0.68 26.03 19.72
CA SER A 71 -0.50 24.61 19.53
C SER A 71 -1.30 24.15 18.32
N SER A 72 -0.69 23.28 17.52
CA SER A 72 -1.36 22.72 16.37
C SER A 72 -2.52 21.83 16.81
N PRO A 73 -3.64 21.82 16.07
CA PRO A 73 -4.73 20.92 16.37
C PRO A 73 -4.21 19.47 16.41
N PRO A 74 -4.67 18.65 17.38
CA PRO A 74 -4.20 17.28 17.49
C PRO A 74 -4.40 16.56 16.15
N LYS A 75 -3.34 15.87 15.68
CA LYS A 75 -3.42 15.09 14.45
C LYS A 75 -4.60 14.11 14.55
N LYS A 76 -5.42 14.03 13.50
CA LYS A 76 -6.49 13.04 13.43
C LYS A 76 -5.85 11.67 13.61
N ARG A 77 -6.30 10.92 14.63
CA ARG A 77 -5.79 9.57 14.88
C ARG A 77 -5.99 8.73 13.61
N SER A 78 -4.92 8.10 13.13
CA SER A 78 -5.05 7.08 12.09
C SER A 78 -5.90 5.94 12.67
N ARG A 79 -6.90 5.50 11.91
CA ARG A 79 -7.67 4.31 12.30
C ARG A 79 -6.78 3.11 12.04
N THR A 80 -6.38 2.40 13.10
CA THR A 80 -5.77 1.08 12.96
C THR A 80 -6.74 0.16 12.22
N THR A 81 -6.20 -0.60 11.28
CA THR A 81 -6.95 -1.60 10.54
C THR A 81 -6.65 -2.98 11.11
N ILE A 82 -7.56 -3.93 10.94
CA ILE A 82 -7.36 -5.32 11.39
C ILE A 82 -6.06 -5.94 10.83
N TYR A 83 -5.57 -5.46 9.69
CA TYR A 83 -4.26 -5.87 9.17
C TYR A 83 -3.10 -5.47 10.07
N ASP A 84 -3.19 -4.29 10.69
CA ASP A 84 -2.14 -3.76 11.56
C ASP A 84 -2.13 -4.50 12.91
N ASP A 85 -3.24 -5.14 13.26
CA ASP A 85 -3.37 -6.01 14.45
C ASP A 85 -2.87 -7.44 14.21
N LEU A 86 -2.64 -7.86 12.95
CA LEU A 86 -2.12 -9.19 12.63
C LEU A 86 -0.60 -9.25 12.82
N ASP A 87 -0.13 -10.27 13.55
CA ASP A 87 1.29 -10.55 13.66
C ASP A 87 1.88 -11.03 12.32
N GLU A 88 3.19 -10.89 12.17
CA GLU A 88 3.89 -11.30 10.95
C GLU A 88 3.76 -12.81 10.70
N GLY A 89 3.74 -13.63 11.76
CA GLY A 89 3.47 -15.07 11.65
C GLY A 89 2.08 -15.36 11.09
N GLN A 90 1.08 -14.59 11.49
CA GLN A 90 -0.30 -14.74 11.01
C GLN A 90 -0.43 -14.31 9.55
N LYS A 91 0.26 -13.24 9.15
CA LYS A 91 0.34 -12.79 7.75
C LYS A 91 0.98 -13.86 6.85
N SER A 92 2.09 -14.46 7.28
CA SER A 92 2.73 -15.59 6.58
C SER A 92 1.81 -16.80 6.49
N ALA A 93 1.11 -17.15 7.58
CA ALA A 93 0.14 -18.24 7.56
C ALA A 93 -0.98 -18.03 6.54
N ILE A 94 -1.56 -16.82 6.46
CA ILE A 94 -2.55 -16.47 5.43
C ILE A 94 -1.96 -16.60 4.01
N ARG A 95 -0.73 -16.12 3.80
CA ARG A 95 -0.02 -16.24 2.50
C ARG A 95 0.18 -17.71 2.12
N ARG A 96 0.63 -18.55 3.05
CA ARG A 96 0.80 -20.00 2.87
C ARG A 96 -0.51 -20.69 2.49
N HIS A 97 -1.62 -20.34 3.14
CA HIS A 97 -2.94 -20.87 2.80
C HIS A 97 -3.33 -20.51 1.38
N VAL A 98 -3.14 -19.25 0.96
CA VAL A 98 -3.39 -18.82 -0.43
C VAL A 98 -2.50 -19.60 -1.41
N HIS A 99 -1.21 -19.76 -1.11
CA HIS A 99 -0.30 -20.53 -1.97
C HIS A 99 -0.64 -22.02 -2.05
N SER A 100 -1.20 -22.61 -0.99
CA SER A 100 -1.64 -24.01 -0.99
C SER A 100 -2.68 -24.29 -2.08
N PHE A 101 -3.57 -23.34 -2.37
CA PHE A 101 -4.54 -23.48 -3.47
C PHE A 101 -3.83 -23.53 -4.84
N PHE A 102 -2.79 -22.72 -5.04
CA PHE A 102 -2.00 -22.78 -6.26
C PHE A 102 -1.24 -24.09 -6.42
N LEU A 103 -0.71 -24.65 -5.31
CA LEU A 103 -0.06 -25.96 -5.31
C LEU A 103 -1.03 -27.09 -5.65
N ARG A 104 -2.28 -27.02 -5.17
CA ARG A 104 -3.36 -27.96 -5.51
C ARG A 104 -3.96 -27.72 -6.90
N ASN A 105 -3.49 -26.70 -7.64
CA ASN A 105 -4.06 -26.26 -8.92
C ASN A 105 -5.56 -25.88 -8.82
N GLU A 106 -5.98 -25.45 -7.64
CA GLU A 106 -7.34 -24.98 -7.35
C GLU A 106 -7.38 -23.45 -7.43
N LEU A 107 -8.56 -22.90 -7.75
CA LEU A 107 -8.74 -21.45 -7.76
C LEU A 107 -8.96 -20.93 -6.33
N PRO A 108 -8.07 -20.06 -5.80
CA PRO A 108 -8.30 -19.40 -4.53
C PRO A 108 -9.31 -18.27 -4.73
N THR A 109 -10.56 -18.55 -4.35
CA THR A 109 -11.60 -17.53 -4.20
C THR A 109 -11.62 -17.03 -2.76
N CYS A 110 -12.04 -15.79 -2.52
CA CYS A 110 -12.13 -15.25 -1.16
C CYS A 110 -13.04 -16.06 -0.21
N THR A 111 -14.03 -16.81 -0.71
CA THR A 111 -14.81 -17.74 0.13
C THR A 111 -13.93 -18.89 0.59
N LYS A 112 -13.36 -19.65 -0.34
CA LYS A 112 -12.46 -20.78 -0.04
C LYS A 112 -11.29 -20.40 0.86
N ILE A 113 -10.67 -19.25 0.63
CA ILE A 113 -9.58 -18.78 1.49
C ILE A 113 -10.12 -18.48 2.89
N LEU A 114 -11.29 -17.84 3.00
CA LEU A 114 -11.90 -17.54 4.29
C LEU A 114 -12.22 -18.82 5.07
N ASP A 115 -12.75 -19.83 4.39
CA ASP A 115 -13.10 -21.12 5.01
C ASP A 115 -11.84 -21.81 5.57
N VAL A 116 -10.74 -21.80 4.82
CA VAL A 116 -9.46 -22.39 5.27
C VAL A 116 -8.79 -21.56 6.37
N VAL A 117 -8.85 -20.23 6.27
CA VAL A 117 -8.25 -19.32 7.28
C VAL A 117 -9.01 -19.38 8.60
N ASN A 118 -10.35 -19.42 8.57
CA ASN A 118 -11.16 -19.50 9.79
C ASN A 118 -11.19 -20.92 10.39
N ALA A 119 -10.78 -21.95 9.64
CA ALA A 119 -10.59 -23.30 10.16
C ALA A 119 -9.23 -23.51 10.84
N ASP A 120 -8.30 -22.54 10.72
CA ASP A 120 -6.99 -22.59 11.36
C ASP A 120 -7.06 -21.93 12.74
N ASP A 121 -6.97 -22.74 13.80
CA ASP A 121 -7.05 -22.28 15.19
C ASP A 121 -5.94 -21.27 15.57
N THR A 122 -4.88 -21.16 14.76
CA THR A 122 -3.79 -20.20 14.99
C THR A 122 -4.10 -18.79 14.49
N LEU A 123 -5.18 -18.63 13.71
CA LEU A 123 -5.57 -17.36 13.09
C LEU A 123 -6.84 -16.80 13.75
N PRO A 124 -6.96 -15.46 13.87
CA PRO A 124 -8.18 -14.84 14.36
C PRO A 124 -9.30 -15.04 13.33
N GLU A 125 -10.53 -15.17 13.81
CA GLU A 125 -11.69 -15.30 12.92
C GLU A 125 -11.85 -14.02 12.08
N LEU A 126 -11.75 -14.16 10.76
CA LEU A 126 -11.87 -13.04 9.82
C LEU A 126 -13.26 -13.01 9.20
N LYS A 127 -13.70 -11.79 8.86
CA LYS A 127 -14.83 -11.56 7.96
C LYS A 127 -14.34 -11.46 6.51
N ARG A 128 -15.20 -11.81 5.56
CA ARG A 128 -14.90 -11.76 4.11
C ARG A 128 -14.31 -10.41 3.65
N THR A 129 -14.91 -9.30 4.07
CA THR A 129 -14.45 -7.94 3.70
C THR A 129 -13.13 -7.57 4.36
N THR A 130 -12.88 -8.08 5.56
CA THR A 130 -11.60 -7.95 6.25
C THR A 130 -10.51 -8.71 5.52
N LEU A 131 -10.75 -10.00 5.21
CA LEU A 131 -9.82 -10.82 4.45
C LEU A 131 -9.47 -10.17 3.10
N TRP A 132 -10.45 -9.59 2.40
CA TRP A 132 -10.20 -8.86 1.16
C TRP A 132 -9.17 -7.73 1.32
N LYS A 133 -9.33 -6.91 2.38
CA LYS A 133 -8.40 -5.80 2.68
C LYS A 133 -7.03 -6.33 3.09
N VAL A 134 -6.99 -7.39 3.89
CA VAL A 134 -5.74 -8.05 4.31
C VAL A 134 -4.99 -8.56 3.10
N LEU A 135 -5.64 -9.32 2.20
CA LEU A 135 -5.01 -9.82 0.97
C LEU A 135 -4.48 -8.69 0.09
N LYS A 136 -5.21 -7.57 -0.02
CA LYS A 136 -4.75 -6.38 -0.75
C LYS A 136 -3.50 -5.76 -0.14
N LYS A 137 -3.46 -5.64 1.20
CA LYS A 137 -2.28 -5.12 1.91
C LYS A 137 -1.09 -6.10 1.87
N LEU A 138 -1.33 -7.41 1.81
CA LEU A 138 -0.29 -8.44 1.64
C LEU A 138 0.30 -8.48 0.21
N GLY A 139 -0.25 -7.71 -0.74
CA GLY A 139 0.25 -7.62 -2.12
C GLY A 139 -0.54 -8.41 -3.17
N PHE A 140 -1.61 -9.11 -2.79
CA PHE A 140 -2.42 -9.88 -3.73
C PHE A 140 -3.36 -9.01 -4.57
N LYS A 141 -3.51 -9.31 -5.87
CA LYS A 141 -4.33 -8.54 -6.80
C LYS A 141 -5.42 -9.37 -7.49
N TRP A 142 -6.68 -8.89 -7.42
CA TRP A 142 -7.82 -9.49 -8.17
C TRP A 142 -7.62 -9.17 -9.64
N GLU A 143 -7.29 -10.18 -10.42
CA GLU A 143 -7.06 -10.06 -11.85
C GLU A 143 -7.89 -11.06 -12.64
N LYS A 144 -7.82 -10.89 -13.95
CA LYS A 144 -8.40 -11.74 -14.97
C LYS A 144 -7.35 -12.81 -15.38
N ARG A 145 -7.77 -14.03 -15.74
CA ARG A 145 -6.92 -15.22 -15.91
C ARG A 145 -6.22 -15.03 -17.23
N SER A 146 -4.91 -14.97 -17.19
CA SER A 146 -4.15 -15.27 -18.40
C SER A 146 -3.91 -16.78 -18.46
N ARG A 147 -3.71 -17.31 -19.67
CA ARG A 147 -3.45 -18.75 -19.91
C ARG A 147 -2.15 -19.25 -19.26
N ASN A 148 -1.37 -18.37 -18.64
CA ASN A 148 -0.13 -18.74 -17.98
C ASN A 148 -0.43 -19.14 -16.54
N ASN A 149 -0.11 -20.39 -16.22
CA ASN A 149 -0.09 -20.88 -14.85
C ASN A 149 0.70 -19.90 -14.00
N MET A 150 0.05 -19.44 -12.95
CA MET A 150 0.53 -18.47 -11.99
C MET A 150 1.83 -18.95 -11.34
N LEU A 151 2.95 -18.33 -11.75
CA LEU A 151 4.30 -18.17 -11.17
C LEU A 151 4.89 -19.24 -10.23
N ILE A 152 4.36 -20.45 -10.19
CA ILE A 152 4.96 -21.58 -9.51
C ILE A 152 5.13 -22.65 -10.58
N GLU A 153 6.36 -22.78 -11.10
CA GLU A 153 6.70 -23.97 -11.86
C GLU A 153 6.37 -25.18 -10.98
N ARG A 154 5.55 -26.08 -11.51
CA ARG A 154 5.21 -27.35 -10.87
C ARG A 154 6.50 -28.07 -10.47
N GLN A 155 6.58 -28.56 -9.22
CA GLN A 155 7.80 -29.15 -8.67
C GLN A 155 8.33 -30.32 -9.52
N ASP A 156 7.43 -31.11 -10.12
CA ASP A 156 7.77 -32.16 -11.07
C ASP A 156 8.43 -31.63 -12.34
N ILE A 157 7.96 -30.50 -12.89
CA ILE A 157 8.58 -29.83 -14.05
C ILE A 157 9.99 -29.34 -13.71
N ILE A 158 10.18 -28.76 -12.51
CA ILE A 158 11.51 -28.34 -12.03
C ILE A 158 12.45 -29.53 -11.94
N LEU A 159 11.99 -30.64 -11.35
CA LEU A 159 12.78 -31.88 -11.22
C LEU A 159 13.12 -32.46 -12.59
N TRP A 160 12.16 -32.50 -13.52
CA TRP A 160 12.40 -32.97 -14.89
C TRP A 160 13.43 -32.11 -15.62
N ARG A 161 13.35 -30.77 -15.53
CA ARG A 161 14.36 -29.88 -16.11
C ARG A 161 15.74 -30.12 -15.51
N ARG A 162 15.84 -30.23 -14.18
CA ARG A 162 17.13 -30.51 -13.50
C ARG A 162 17.73 -31.83 -13.95
N ARG A 163 16.93 -32.90 -13.99
CA ARG A 163 17.34 -34.22 -14.49
C ARG A 163 17.82 -34.13 -15.93
N TYR A 164 17.02 -33.54 -16.81
CA TYR A 164 17.35 -33.34 -18.21
C TYR A 164 18.67 -32.58 -18.41
N LEU A 165 18.85 -31.45 -17.72
CA LEU A 165 20.08 -30.64 -17.83
C LEU A 165 21.32 -31.41 -17.35
N ASN A 166 21.21 -32.17 -16.27
CA ASN A 166 22.30 -33.03 -15.78
C ASN A 166 22.64 -34.12 -16.79
N SER A 167 21.63 -34.82 -17.33
CA SER A 167 21.82 -35.84 -18.36
C SER A 167 22.48 -35.28 -19.62
N ILE A 168 22.02 -34.13 -20.11
CA ILE A 168 22.58 -33.49 -21.30
C ILE A 168 24.02 -33.04 -21.08
N ARG A 169 24.36 -32.49 -19.91
CA ARG A 169 25.75 -32.14 -19.58
C ARG A 169 26.65 -33.37 -19.60
N LYS A 170 26.20 -34.48 -19.00
CA LYS A 170 26.93 -35.76 -19.00
C LYS A 170 27.14 -36.30 -20.42
N PHE A 171 26.10 -36.32 -21.25
CA PHE A 171 26.22 -36.82 -22.62
C PHE A 171 27.15 -35.96 -23.49
N ARG A 172 27.20 -34.64 -23.24
CA ARG A 172 28.17 -33.74 -23.90
C ARG A 172 29.60 -34.02 -23.45
N SER A 173 29.85 -34.25 -22.15
CA SER A 173 31.20 -34.58 -21.66
C SER A 173 31.70 -35.94 -22.16
N GLU A 174 30.78 -36.88 -22.40
CA GLU A 174 31.09 -38.19 -23.01
C GLU A 174 31.25 -38.13 -24.54
N GLY A 175 31.14 -36.95 -25.17
CA GLY A 175 31.30 -36.79 -26.61
C GLY A 175 30.17 -37.42 -27.45
N ARG A 176 28.99 -37.67 -26.86
CA ARG A 176 27.88 -38.34 -27.56
C ARG A 176 27.18 -37.35 -28.50
N LYS A 177 26.78 -37.85 -29.68
CA LYS A 177 25.93 -37.10 -30.62
C LYS A 177 24.51 -36.98 -30.06
N ILE A 178 23.98 -35.76 -29.98
CA ILE A 178 22.65 -35.46 -29.44
C ILE A 178 21.77 -34.99 -30.59
N TYR A 179 20.65 -35.66 -30.80
CA TYR A 179 19.64 -35.31 -31.79
C TYR A 179 18.40 -34.76 -31.08
N TYR A 180 17.87 -33.64 -31.56
CA TYR A 180 16.62 -33.06 -31.06
C TYR A 180 15.52 -33.28 -32.09
N LEU A 181 14.43 -33.91 -31.65
CA LEU A 181 13.21 -34.07 -32.43
C LEU A 181 12.19 -33.04 -31.92
N TYR A 182 11.45 -32.41 -32.83
CA TYR A 182 10.40 -31.46 -32.48
C TYR A 182 9.05 -31.96 -32.99
N GLU A 183 8.03 -31.89 -32.14
CA GLU A 183 6.63 -32.14 -32.49
C GLU A 183 5.83 -30.86 -32.26
N THR A 184 5.08 -30.43 -33.28
CA THR A 184 4.19 -29.27 -33.21
C THR A 184 2.75 -29.73 -32.98
N TRP A 185 2.19 -29.45 -31.81
CA TRP A 185 0.79 -29.76 -31.50
C TRP A 185 -0.15 -28.65 -31.99
N VAL A 186 -1.28 -29.01 -32.61
CA VAL A 186 -2.38 -28.08 -32.93
C VAL A 186 -3.31 -27.99 -31.71
N ASN A 187 -3.32 -26.86 -31.02
CA ASN A 187 -4.09 -26.69 -29.78
C ASN A 187 -5.59 -26.41 -30.07
N ALA A 188 -6.46 -27.37 -29.76
CA ALA A 188 -7.90 -27.16 -29.63
C ALA A 188 -8.28 -27.04 -28.15
N GLY A 189 -8.49 -25.81 -27.65
CA GLY A 189 -8.84 -25.61 -26.23
C GLY A 189 -9.46 -24.25 -25.92
N HIS A 190 -10.78 -24.23 -25.77
CA HIS A 190 -11.52 -23.11 -25.16
C HIS A 190 -11.45 -23.21 -23.63
N THR A 191 -11.05 -22.13 -22.96
CA THR A 191 -10.99 -22.03 -21.49
C THR A 191 -11.38 -20.63 -21.00
N LYS A 192 -11.93 -20.53 -19.78
CA LYS A 192 -12.50 -19.28 -19.22
C LYS A 192 -11.44 -18.23 -18.86
N GLN A 193 -11.85 -16.96 -18.98
CA GLN A 193 -10.92 -15.83 -19.08
C GLN A 193 -10.47 -15.17 -17.75
N ASN A 194 -10.99 -15.47 -16.53
CA ASN A 194 -10.77 -14.64 -15.30
C ASN A 194 -10.22 -15.39 -14.04
N VAL A 195 -9.08 -14.96 -13.41
CA VAL A 195 -8.32 -15.53 -12.25
C VAL A 195 -7.27 -14.53 -11.68
N TRP A 196 -7.07 -14.55 -10.36
CA TRP A 196 -6.09 -13.78 -9.55
C TRP A 196 -4.62 -14.01 -9.87
N LYS A 197 -3.78 -12.99 -9.61
CA LYS A 197 -2.32 -13.07 -9.77
C LYS A 197 -1.61 -12.33 -8.62
N ASP A 198 -0.56 -12.95 -8.09
CA ASP A 198 0.39 -12.33 -7.15
C ASP A 198 1.43 -11.50 -7.93
N THR A 199 1.64 -10.25 -7.52
CA THR A 199 2.58 -9.31 -8.16
C THR A 199 3.84 -9.05 -7.35
N THR A 200 3.90 -9.48 -6.08
CA THR A 200 5.03 -9.19 -5.20
C THR A 200 6.14 -10.23 -5.29
N VAL A 201 5.82 -11.43 -5.75
CA VAL A 201 6.79 -12.51 -5.89
C VAL A 201 7.15 -12.72 -7.35
N HIS A 202 8.41 -12.48 -7.70
CA HIS A 202 8.89 -12.61 -9.07
C HIS A 202 9.48 -14.00 -9.39
N SER A 203 9.71 -14.84 -8.37
CA SER A 203 10.23 -16.19 -8.56
C SER A 203 9.73 -17.19 -7.53
N ALA A 204 9.65 -18.46 -7.93
CA ALA A 204 9.26 -19.56 -7.05
C ALA A 204 10.20 -19.74 -5.83
N ARG A 205 11.47 -19.33 -5.94
CA ARG A 205 12.43 -19.39 -4.82
C ARG A 205 12.16 -18.30 -3.79
N GLN A 206 11.75 -17.12 -4.22
CA GLN A 206 11.37 -16.02 -3.34
C GLN A 206 10.04 -16.34 -2.63
N ALA A 207 9.08 -16.94 -3.34
CA ALA A 207 7.83 -17.45 -2.75
C ALA A 207 8.07 -18.43 -1.59
N LEU A 208 9.15 -19.20 -1.67
CA LEU A 208 9.52 -20.24 -0.70
C LEU A 208 10.30 -19.69 0.51
N LEU A 209 11.02 -18.58 0.34
CA LEU A 209 11.85 -17.98 1.39
C LEU A 209 11.11 -16.88 2.17
N GLU A 210 10.20 -16.16 1.52
CA GLU A 210 9.41 -15.05 2.09
C GLU A 210 7.94 -15.41 2.35
N GLY A 211 7.52 -16.61 1.96
CA GLY A 211 6.18 -17.16 2.15
C GLY A 211 6.02 -17.87 3.48
#